data_AF-A0AAV0U1M1-F1
#
_entry.id   AF-A0AAV0U1M1-F1
#
_cell.length_a   1.000
_cell.length_b   1.000
_cell.length_c   1.000
_cell.angle_alpha   90.00
_cell.angle_beta   90.00
_cell.angle_gamma   90.00
#
_symmetry.space_group_name_H-M   'P 1'
#
loop_
_entity.id
_entity.type
_entity.pdbx_description
1 polymer ?
#
loop_
_entity_poly.entity_id
_entity_poly.type
_entity_poly.pdbx_seq_one_letter_code
_entity_poly.pdbx_strand_id
1 'polypeptide(L)'
;MSKSFFIPYVDVSHAEVNYVKLVTPWGIVKLNKGFMEQLVLSVAVVVLTVMLWRCSTRLKETLKKKKKHVMKEALEQEEEEEEEEEMKAAPDENMVKNGENRYYYSHSILDNKTTVSSYGWTDSKKTISIYLTDDAVMNLKNEQLKVKWTNMSLSMNLLTTSGGDRAKSLIISHLFQEITDVTWETNNDTLTIVLTKAQEIPWTSLNGAATKMEDHIEYDDAFYK
;
A
#
# COMPACT_ATOMS: atom_id res chain seq x y z
N MET A 1 21.82 -44.85 -46.52
CA MET A 1 22.65 -43.65 -46.24
C MET A 1 22.10 -42.98 -44.99
N SER A 2 22.78 -43.15 -43.85
CA SER A 2 22.43 -42.50 -42.59
C SER A 2 22.80 -41.01 -42.68
N LYS A 3 21.82 -40.11 -42.55
CA LYS A 3 22.08 -38.67 -42.43
C LYS A 3 22.67 -38.43 -41.04
N SER A 4 23.97 -38.16 -40.97
CA SER A 4 24.65 -37.77 -39.73
C SER A 4 23.99 -36.50 -39.18
N PHE A 5 23.40 -36.59 -37.99
CA PHE A 5 22.75 -35.46 -37.34
C PHE A 5 23.85 -34.54 -36.80
N PHE A 6 23.95 -33.33 -37.34
CA PHE A 6 24.88 -32.32 -36.83
C PHE A 6 24.15 -31.43 -35.83
N ILE A 7 24.66 -31.35 -34.60
CA ILE A 7 24.14 -30.45 -33.58
C ILE A 7 25.07 -29.24 -33.53
N PRO A 8 24.59 -28.02 -33.86
CA PRO A 8 25.37 -26.81 -33.71
C PRO A 8 25.84 -26.64 -32.27
N TYR A 9 27.11 -26.28 -32.10
CA TYR A 9 27.69 -26.06 -30.78
C TYR A 9 28.52 -24.78 -30.75
N VAL A 10 28.67 -24.27 -29.53
CA VAL A 10 29.45 -23.07 -29.24
C VAL A 10 30.84 -23.51 -28.80
N ASP A 11 31.87 -23.03 -29.49
CA ASP A 11 33.26 -23.27 -29.13
C ASP A 11 33.78 -22.13 -28.25
N VAL A 12 34.09 -22.45 -26.99
CA VAL A 12 34.53 -21.51 -25.95
C VAL A 12 36.06 -21.56 -25.75
N SER A 13 36.80 -22.29 -26.59
CA SER A 13 38.23 -22.57 -26.39
C SER A 13 39.15 -21.33 -26.49
N HIS A 14 38.61 -20.16 -26.82
CA HIS A 14 39.33 -18.89 -26.97
C HIS A 14 38.74 -17.78 -26.08
N ALA A 15 38.61 -18.03 -24.78
CA ALA A 15 38.02 -17.09 -23.82
C ALA A 15 38.75 -15.73 -23.70
N GLU A 16 39.98 -15.61 -24.25
CA GLU A 16 40.77 -14.37 -24.25
C GLU A 16 40.43 -13.40 -25.39
N VAL A 17 39.56 -13.78 -26.33
CA VAL A 17 39.26 -12.97 -27.52
C VAL A 17 37.78 -12.57 -27.53
N ASN A 18 37.49 -11.32 -27.91
CA ASN A 18 36.16 -10.67 -27.84
C ASN A 18 35.06 -11.28 -28.75
N TYR A 19 35.16 -12.55 -29.12
CA TYR A 19 34.18 -13.20 -30.00
C TYR A 19 33.95 -14.66 -29.61
N VAL A 20 32.74 -15.13 -29.89
CA VAL A 20 32.28 -16.51 -29.72
C VAL A 20 32.16 -17.15 -31.11
N LYS A 21 32.67 -18.37 -31.28
CA LYS A 21 32.53 -19.14 -32.52
C LYS A 21 31.33 -20.07 -32.42
N LEU A 22 30.36 -19.90 -33.31
CA LEU A 22 29.25 -20.84 -33.50
C LEU A 22 29.59 -21.73 -34.68
N VAL A 23 29.71 -23.04 -34.44
CA VAL A 23 29.99 -24.02 -35.48
C VAL A 23 28.67 -24.61 -35.97
N THR A 24 28.38 -24.41 -37.25
CA THR A 24 27.15 -24.88 -37.92
C THR A 24 27.51 -25.79 -39.09
N PRO A 25 26.56 -26.60 -39.63
CA PRO A 25 26.82 -27.40 -40.83
C PRO A 25 27.20 -26.55 -42.05
N TRP A 26 26.83 -25.27 -42.04
CA TRP A 26 27.07 -24.30 -43.11
C TRP A 26 28.34 -23.47 -42.93
N GLY A 27 29.07 -23.67 -41.82
CA GLY A 27 30.33 -22.97 -41.55
C GLY A 27 30.43 -22.40 -40.14
N ILE A 28 31.50 -21.62 -39.92
CA ILE A 28 31.84 -21.02 -38.63
C ILE A 28 31.40 -19.55 -38.64
N VAL A 29 30.48 -19.20 -37.74
CA VAL A 29 30.05 -17.82 -37.53
C VAL A 29 30.77 -17.25 -36.32
N LYS A 30 31.40 -16.09 -36.48
CA LYS A 30 32.04 -15.35 -35.38
C LYS A 30 31.09 -14.27 -34.90
N LEU A 31 30.65 -14.38 -33.66
CA LEU A 31 29.76 -13.40 -33.02
C LEU A 31 30.57 -12.59 -32.01
N ASN A 32 30.49 -11.27 -32.08
CA ASN A 32 31.12 -10.40 -31.08
C ASN A 32 30.43 -10.63 -29.72
N LYS A 33 31.23 -10.73 -28.65
CA LYS A 33 30.72 -10.88 -27.28
C LYS A 33 29.72 -9.78 -26.90
N GLY A 34 29.99 -8.53 -27.29
CA GLY A 34 29.07 -7.41 -27.03
C GLY A 34 27.72 -7.57 -27.73
N PHE A 35 27.69 -8.18 -28.92
CA PHE A 35 26.45 -8.47 -29.62
C PHE A 35 25.67 -9.61 -28.95
N MET A 36 26.36 -10.62 -28.43
CA MET A 36 25.74 -11.71 -27.65
C MET A 36 25.12 -11.19 -26.35
N GLU A 37 25.81 -10.31 -25.62
CA GLU A 37 25.27 -9.69 -24.40
C GLU A 37 24.00 -8.87 -24.70
N GLN A 38 24.00 -8.08 -25.78
CA GLN A 38 22.81 -7.36 -26.23
C GLN A 38 21.67 -8.29 -26.64
N LEU A 39 21.98 -9.40 -27.32
CA LEU A 39 20.99 -10.41 -27.69
C LEU A 39 20.35 -11.04 -26.44
N VAL A 40 21.16 -11.46 -25.47
CA VAL A 40 20.67 -12.06 -24.22
C VAL A 40 19.79 -11.07 -23.45
N LEU A 41 20.21 -9.80 -23.34
CA LEU A 41 19.41 -8.74 -22.71
C LEU A 41 18.08 -8.52 -23.44
N SER A 42 18.09 -8.46 -24.77
CA SER A 42 16.86 -8.26 -25.56
C SER A 42 15.87 -9.42 -25.39
N VAL A 43 16.36 -10.67 -25.40
CA VAL A 43 15.54 -11.87 -25.17
C VAL A 43 14.98 -11.86 -23.76
N ALA A 44 15.78 -11.51 -22.75
CA ALA A 44 15.33 -11.42 -21.36
C ALA A 44 14.20 -10.39 -21.20
N VAL A 45 14.30 -9.21 -21.84
CA VAL A 45 13.25 -8.18 -21.80
C VAL A 45 11.95 -8.66 -22.45
N VAL A 46 12.03 -9.35 -23.59
CA VAL A 46 10.84 -9.93 -24.26
C VAL A 46 10.19 -11.00 -23.39
N VAL A 47 10.97 -11.88 -22.76
CA VAL A 47 10.44 -12.92 -21.87
C VAL A 47 9.79 -12.29 -20.63
N LEU A 48 10.43 -11.28 -20.02
CA LEU A 48 9.91 -10.59 -18.85
C LEU A 48 8.59 -9.86 -19.17
N THR A 49 8.52 -9.18 -20.31
CA THR A 49 7.29 -8.48 -20.75
C THR A 49 6.15 -9.45 -21.03
N VAL A 50 6.42 -10.60 -21.65
CA VAL A 50 5.42 -11.66 -21.84
C VAL A 50 4.96 -12.27 -20.51
N MET A 51 5.89 -12.48 -19.56
CA MET A 51 5.53 -12.95 -18.21
C MET A 51 4.66 -11.94 -17.46
N LEU A 52 5.03 -10.66 -17.46
CA LEU A 52 4.24 -9.60 -16.83
C LEU A 52 2.85 -9.51 -17.45
N TRP A 53 2.74 -9.58 -18.78
CA TRP A 53 1.44 -9.58 -19.46
C TRP A 53 0.59 -10.79 -19.06
N ARG A 54 1.16 -11.99 -19.00
CA ARG A 54 0.47 -13.18 -18.50
C ARG A 54 0.02 -13.03 -17.04
N CYS A 55 0.87 -12.50 -16.16
CA CYS A 55 0.51 -12.25 -14.77
C CYS A 55 -0.64 -11.23 -14.64
N SER A 56 -0.64 -10.16 -15.45
CA SER A 56 -1.73 -9.16 -15.44
C SER A 56 -3.07 -9.75 -15.90
N THR A 57 -3.09 -10.71 -16.84
CA THR A 57 -4.35 -11.36 -17.26
C THR A 57 -4.97 -12.21 -16.16
N ARG A 58 -4.16 -12.90 -15.35
CA ARG A 58 -4.64 -13.73 -14.24
C ARG A 58 -5.24 -12.90 -13.10
N LEU A 59 -4.69 -11.72 -12.83
CA LEU A 59 -5.22 -10.81 -11.80
C LEU A 59 -6.58 -10.20 -12.16
N LYS A 60 -6.90 -10.05 -13.46
CA LYS A 60 -8.20 -9.51 -13.90
C LYS A 60 -9.36 -10.51 -13.67
N GLU A 61 -9.10 -11.81 -13.67
CA GLU A 61 -10.14 -12.83 -13.45
C GLU A 61 -10.51 -12.97 -11.97
N THR A 62 -9.55 -12.84 -11.05
CA THR A 62 -9.80 -12.88 -9.61
C THR A 62 -10.60 -11.66 -9.12
N LEU A 63 -10.35 -10.48 -9.70
CA LEU A 63 -11.12 -9.26 -9.43
C LEU A 63 -12.59 -9.35 -9.90
N LYS A 64 -12.86 -9.98 -11.05
CA LYS A 64 -14.24 -10.16 -11.54
C LYS A 64 -15.05 -11.14 -10.69
N LYS A 65 -14.41 -12.20 -10.17
CA LYS A 65 -15.08 -13.14 -9.25
C LYS A 65 -15.41 -12.47 -7.91
N LYS A 66 -14.50 -11.64 -7.37
CA LYS A 66 -14.75 -10.90 -6.12
C LYS A 66 -15.90 -9.89 -6.25
N LYS A 67 -16.01 -9.19 -7.39
CA LYS A 67 -17.11 -8.25 -7.65
C LYS A 67 -18.49 -8.93 -7.76
N LYS A 68 -18.53 -10.18 -8.25
CA LYS A 68 -19.78 -10.94 -8.38
C LYS A 68 -20.27 -11.56 -7.06
N HIS A 69 -19.36 -11.86 -6.12
CA HIS A 69 -19.72 -12.33 -4.78
C HIS A 69 -20.29 -11.19 -3.93
N VAL A 70 -19.62 -10.03 -3.95
CA VAL A 70 -20.02 -8.85 -3.16
C VAL A 70 -21.40 -8.31 -3.58
N MET A 71 -21.76 -8.42 -4.86
CA MET A 71 -23.08 -7.99 -5.35
C MET A 71 -24.21 -9.00 -5.04
N LYS A 72 -23.86 -10.25 -4.71
CA LYS A 72 -24.84 -11.27 -4.30
C LYS A 72 -25.14 -11.18 -2.80
N GLU A 73 -24.13 -10.92 -1.97
CA GLU A 73 -24.32 -10.67 -0.52
C GLU A 73 -25.10 -9.37 -0.26
N ALA A 74 -24.91 -8.32 -1.06
CA ALA A 74 -25.65 -7.06 -0.90
C ALA A 74 -27.16 -7.16 -1.21
N LEU A 75 -27.60 -8.19 -1.94
CA LEU A 75 -29.02 -8.35 -2.30
C LEU A 75 -29.79 -9.24 -1.33
N GLU A 76 -29.10 -10.09 -0.56
CA GLU A 76 -29.71 -10.95 0.46
C GLU A 76 -29.80 -10.22 1.82
N GLN A 77 -29.14 -9.07 1.99
CA GLN A 77 -29.13 -8.29 3.23
C GLN A 77 -30.17 -7.14 3.27
N GLU A 78 -30.82 -6.82 2.14
CA GLU A 78 -31.85 -5.77 2.06
C GLU A 78 -33.27 -6.24 2.47
N GLU A 79 -33.52 -7.54 2.66
CA GLU A 79 -34.86 -8.06 3.01
C GLU A 79 -35.05 -8.44 4.50
N GLU A 80 -34.04 -8.31 5.37
CA GLU A 80 -34.13 -8.71 6.79
C GLU A 80 -34.00 -7.57 7.83
N GLU A 81 -33.79 -6.30 7.44
CA GLU A 81 -33.57 -5.17 8.38
C GLU A 81 -34.77 -4.20 8.51
N GLU A 82 -36.00 -4.67 8.76
CA GLU A 82 -37.11 -3.77 9.14
C GLU A 82 -37.69 -3.97 10.56
N GLU A 83 -37.23 -4.95 11.34
CA GLU A 83 -37.64 -5.10 12.74
C GLU A 83 -36.48 -5.57 13.63
N GLU A 84 -35.77 -4.63 14.25
CA GLU A 84 -35.27 -4.71 15.65
C GLU A 84 -34.35 -3.50 15.97
N GLU A 85 -34.98 -2.39 16.37
CA GLU A 85 -34.34 -1.39 17.23
C GLU A 85 -34.24 -1.97 18.66
N GLU A 86 -33.05 -2.41 19.10
CA GLU A 86 -32.63 -2.22 20.50
C GLU A 86 -31.12 -2.44 20.73
N MET A 87 -30.44 -1.31 20.98
CA MET A 87 -29.21 -1.14 21.78
C MET A 87 -28.24 -2.33 21.89
N LYS A 88 -27.35 -2.48 20.91
CA LYS A 88 -25.92 -2.79 21.18
C LYS A 88 -25.05 -2.03 20.20
N ALA A 89 -24.20 -1.13 20.73
CA ALA A 89 -23.14 -0.47 20.00
C ALA A 89 -22.09 -1.51 19.55
N ALA A 90 -22.34 -2.16 18.43
CA ALA A 90 -21.29 -2.78 17.64
C ALA A 90 -20.54 -1.66 16.90
N PRO A 91 -19.20 -1.70 16.82
CA PRO A 91 -18.44 -0.72 16.07
C PRO A 91 -18.80 -0.89 14.59
N ASP A 92 -19.26 0.19 13.98
CA ASP A 92 -19.66 0.33 12.58
C ASP A 92 -18.65 -0.35 11.63
N GLU A 93 -19.02 -1.52 11.09
CA GLU A 93 -18.17 -2.32 10.19
C GLU A 93 -17.95 -1.64 8.82
N ASN A 94 -18.66 -0.54 8.54
CA ASN A 94 -18.49 0.25 7.32
C ASN A 94 -17.46 1.38 7.43
N MET A 95 -16.98 1.72 8.63
CA MET A 95 -15.93 2.72 8.78
C MET A 95 -14.56 2.13 8.37
N VAL A 96 -13.95 2.73 7.32
CA VAL A 96 -12.56 2.52 6.87
C VAL A 96 -12.30 1.27 5.99
N LYS A 97 -12.89 1.20 4.78
CA LYS A 97 -12.56 0.16 3.77
C LYS A 97 -11.23 0.39 3.01
N ASN A 98 -10.56 1.54 3.19
CA ASN A 98 -9.48 1.99 2.29
C ASN A 98 -8.03 1.91 2.83
N GLY A 99 -7.83 1.53 4.09
CA GLY A 99 -6.49 1.41 4.71
C GLY A 99 -5.98 -0.03 4.80
N GLU A 100 -4.70 -0.28 4.45
CA GLU A 100 -4.01 -1.57 4.66
C GLU A 100 -3.73 -1.79 6.15
N ASN A 101 -3.39 -0.70 6.87
CA ASN A 101 -3.18 -0.70 8.31
C ASN A 101 -4.26 0.19 8.98
N ARG A 102 -4.81 -0.29 10.11
CA ARG A 102 -5.88 0.41 10.85
C ARG A 102 -5.49 0.54 12.32
N TYR A 103 -5.65 1.74 12.88
CA TYR A 103 -5.46 1.97 14.31
C TYR A 103 -6.79 2.41 14.94
N TYR A 104 -7.20 1.70 15.99
CA TYR A 104 -8.37 2.03 16.79
C TYR A 104 -7.89 2.44 18.18
N TYR A 105 -8.07 3.70 18.57
CA TYR A 105 -7.73 4.14 19.92
C TYR A 105 -8.96 3.99 20.82
N SER A 106 -9.08 2.84 21.49
CA SER A 106 -10.12 2.61 22.51
C SER A 106 -9.62 3.02 23.91
N HIS A 107 -9.24 4.29 24.10
CA HIS A 107 -9.03 4.84 25.45
C HIS A 107 -10.19 5.75 25.80
N SER A 108 -11.26 5.12 26.29
CA SER A 108 -12.46 5.75 26.83
C SER A 108 -12.25 6.12 28.30
N ILE A 109 -11.55 7.22 28.58
CA ILE A 109 -11.72 7.97 29.85
C ILE A 109 -11.44 9.45 29.54
N LEU A 110 -12.47 10.29 29.66
CA LEU A 110 -12.59 11.72 29.33
C LEU A 110 -13.20 12.06 27.95
N ASP A 111 -14.31 12.81 28.03
CA ASP A 111 -15.15 13.43 27.00
C ASP A 111 -14.43 14.26 25.93
N ASN A 112 -13.50 13.68 25.18
CA ASN A 112 -12.92 14.33 24.02
C ASN A 112 -13.67 13.90 22.75
N LYS A 113 -14.94 14.30 22.63
CA LYS A 113 -15.74 14.17 21.37
C LYS A 113 -14.98 14.71 20.14
N THR A 114 -14.01 15.60 20.40
CA THR A 114 -13.19 16.30 19.41
C THR A 114 -11.91 15.58 19.01
N THR A 115 -11.62 14.38 19.51
CA THR A 115 -10.48 13.57 19.05
C THR A 115 -10.95 12.58 17.97
N VAL A 116 -10.14 12.39 16.94
CA VAL A 116 -10.36 11.34 15.94
C VAL A 116 -10.21 9.97 16.61
N SER A 117 -11.28 9.18 16.62
CA SER A 117 -11.34 7.85 17.26
C SER A 117 -10.70 6.75 16.40
N SER A 118 -10.81 6.87 15.08
CA SER A 118 -10.31 5.87 14.12
C SER A 118 -9.79 6.51 12.84
N TYR A 119 -8.70 5.98 12.32
CA TYR A 119 -8.20 6.32 10.99
C TYR A 119 -7.48 5.11 10.38
N GLY A 120 -7.48 5.05 9.05
CA GLY A 120 -6.70 4.08 8.28
C GLY A 120 -5.44 4.73 7.73
N TRP A 121 -4.42 3.94 7.41
CA TRP A 121 -3.28 4.42 6.63
C TRP A 121 -2.74 3.34 5.70
N THR A 122 -2.05 3.77 4.65
CA THR A 122 -1.34 2.91 3.70
C THR A 122 0.07 3.41 3.50
N ASP A 123 0.97 2.45 3.29
CA ASP A 123 2.34 2.72 2.93
C ASP A 123 2.54 2.61 1.41
N SER A 124 3.14 3.63 0.81
CA SER A 124 3.60 3.59 -0.58
C SER A 124 5.10 3.88 -0.65
N LYS A 125 5.71 3.62 -1.81
CA LYS A 125 7.16 3.77 -1.98
C LYS A 125 7.69 5.15 -1.56
N LYS A 126 6.95 6.23 -1.89
CA LYS A 126 7.36 7.63 -1.64
C LYS A 126 6.47 8.36 -0.64
N THR A 127 5.30 7.83 -0.33
CA THR A 127 4.26 8.55 0.39
C THR A 127 3.57 7.66 1.41
N ILE A 128 3.02 8.28 2.45
CA ILE A 128 2.10 7.66 3.39
C ILE A 128 0.74 8.35 3.23
N SER A 129 -0.32 7.57 3.06
CA SER A 129 -1.68 8.12 2.97
C SER A 129 -2.45 7.77 4.23
N ILE A 130 -2.97 8.79 4.92
CA ILE A 130 -3.83 8.65 6.10
C ILE A 130 -5.25 8.98 5.66
N TYR A 131 -6.19 8.09 5.94
CA TYR A 131 -7.60 8.20 5.59
C TYR A 131 -8.43 8.43 6.85
N LEU A 132 -9.17 9.52 6.86
CA LEU A 132 -10.15 9.85 7.88
C LEU A 132 -11.54 9.88 7.24
N THR A 133 -12.43 9.02 7.71
CA THR A 133 -13.85 9.02 7.33
C THR A 133 -14.64 9.45 8.56
N ASP A 134 -15.31 10.61 8.47
CA ASP A 134 -16.07 11.21 9.57
C ASP A 134 -17.13 12.16 8.99
N ASP A 135 -18.30 12.26 9.64
CA ASP A 135 -19.39 13.14 9.19
C ASP A 135 -18.95 14.61 9.10
N ALA A 136 -18.01 15.04 9.94
CA ALA A 136 -17.48 16.40 9.92
C ALA A 136 -16.64 16.71 8.67
N VAL A 137 -16.21 15.68 7.92
CA VAL A 137 -15.52 15.84 6.63
C VAL A 137 -16.53 16.07 5.49
N MET A 138 -17.78 15.65 5.65
CA MET A 138 -18.81 15.89 4.63
C MET A 138 -19.05 17.39 4.46
N ASN A 139 -18.77 17.90 3.26
CA ASN A 139 -18.81 19.33 2.90
C ASN A 139 -17.73 20.21 3.54
N LEU A 140 -16.58 19.63 3.90
CA LEU A 140 -15.44 20.37 4.42
C LEU A 140 -14.95 21.43 3.41
N LYS A 141 -14.84 22.68 3.87
CA LYS A 141 -14.18 23.75 3.13
C LYS A 141 -12.70 23.83 3.51
N ASN A 142 -11.87 24.26 2.57
CA ASN A 142 -10.41 24.35 2.77
C ASN A 142 -9.98 25.17 3.99
N GLU A 143 -10.75 26.20 4.35
CA GLU A 143 -10.46 27.09 5.49
C GLU A 143 -10.71 26.44 6.87
N GLN A 144 -11.50 25.37 6.90
CA GLN A 144 -11.86 24.66 8.13
C GLN A 144 -10.81 23.62 8.53
N LEU A 145 -9.88 23.29 7.62
CA LEU A 145 -8.80 22.35 7.89
C LEU A 145 -7.51 23.10 8.22
N LYS A 146 -6.99 22.87 9.42
CA LYS A 146 -5.69 23.38 9.86
C LYS A 146 -4.73 22.22 10.05
N VAL A 147 -3.84 22.06 9.08
CA VAL A 147 -2.73 21.09 9.15
C VAL A 147 -1.46 21.81 9.58
N LYS A 148 -0.81 21.29 10.61
CA LYS A 148 0.52 21.69 11.06
C LYS A 148 1.39 20.45 11.10
N TRP A 149 2.61 20.55 10.62
CA TRP A 149 3.53 19.42 10.57
C TRP A 149 4.96 19.88 10.82
N THR A 150 5.77 18.94 11.24
CA THR A 150 7.24 19.04 11.29
C THR A 150 7.83 17.84 10.56
N ASN A 151 9.16 17.73 10.47
CA ASN A 151 9.79 16.55 9.89
C ASN A 151 9.34 15.23 10.55
N MET A 152 8.91 15.23 11.82
CA MET A 152 8.57 14.00 12.56
C MET A 152 7.20 14.04 13.25
N SER A 153 6.36 15.04 13.00
CA SER A 153 5.06 15.13 13.66
C SER A 153 3.98 15.70 12.73
N LEU A 154 2.74 15.31 13.00
CA LEU A 154 1.56 15.78 12.28
C LEU A 154 0.48 16.16 13.28
N SER A 155 -0.10 17.35 13.11
CA SER A 155 -1.29 17.79 13.83
C SER A 155 -2.30 18.34 12.84
N MET A 156 -3.49 17.77 12.86
CA MET A 156 -4.63 18.22 12.10
C MET A 156 -5.72 18.67 13.06
N ASN A 157 -6.34 19.80 12.75
CA ASN A 157 -7.59 20.23 13.38
C ASN A 157 -8.64 20.51 12.31
N LEU A 158 -9.80 19.91 12.50
CA LEU A 158 -11.01 20.16 11.74
C LEU A 158 -11.90 21.10 12.54
N LEU A 159 -12.36 22.18 11.94
CA LEU A 159 -13.22 23.18 12.57
C LEU A 159 -14.66 23.04 12.09
N THR A 160 -15.63 23.25 12.99
CA THR A 160 -17.06 23.21 12.64
C THR A 160 -17.43 24.29 11.62
N THR A 161 -16.79 25.45 11.69
CA THR A 161 -16.92 26.59 10.76
C THR A 161 -15.56 27.29 10.59
N SER A 162 -15.40 28.14 9.57
CA SER A 162 -14.16 28.91 9.38
C SER A 162 -13.87 29.77 10.62
N GLY A 163 -12.88 29.38 11.42
CA GLY A 163 -12.52 30.04 12.68
C GLY A 163 -13.36 29.66 13.91
N GLY A 164 -14.28 28.69 13.78
CA GLY A 164 -15.09 28.17 14.87
C GLY A 164 -14.39 27.15 15.77
N ASP A 165 -15.19 26.46 16.58
CA ASP A 165 -14.71 25.44 17.51
C ASP A 165 -14.15 24.20 16.80
N ARG A 166 -13.27 23.49 17.51
CA ARG A 166 -12.64 22.26 17.01
C ARG A 166 -13.67 21.13 16.97
N ALA A 167 -14.01 20.69 15.76
CA ALA A 167 -14.86 19.52 15.51
C ALA A 167 -14.11 18.22 15.79
N LYS A 168 -12.93 18.06 15.16
CA LYS A 168 -12.08 16.88 15.27
C LYS A 168 -10.60 17.24 15.26
N SER A 169 -9.77 16.39 15.84
CA SER A 169 -8.32 16.60 15.95
C SER A 169 -7.61 15.26 15.86
N LEU A 170 -6.58 15.22 15.03
CA LEU A 170 -5.63 14.10 14.97
C LEU A 170 -4.25 14.65 15.28
N ILE A 171 -3.59 14.06 16.28
CA ILE A 171 -2.24 14.44 16.68
C ILE A 171 -1.38 13.19 16.68
N ILE A 172 -0.31 13.22 15.88
CA ILE A 172 0.72 12.18 15.81
C ILE A 172 2.03 12.86 16.20
N SER A 173 2.41 12.73 17.46
CA SER A 173 3.57 13.43 18.02
C SER A 173 4.90 12.91 17.47
N HIS A 174 4.96 11.62 17.11
CA HIS A 174 6.16 10.96 16.62
C HIS A 174 5.80 10.06 15.45
N LEU A 175 6.14 10.48 14.24
CA LEU A 175 6.08 9.65 13.04
C LEU A 175 7.21 8.62 13.06
N PHE A 176 7.00 7.50 12.37
CA PHE A 176 7.99 6.43 12.27
C PHE A 176 9.31 6.90 11.64
N GLN A 177 9.23 7.75 10.62
CA GLN A 177 10.39 8.39 9.99
C GLN A 177 10.08 9.83 9.58
N GLU A 178 11.13 10.50 9.12
CA GLU A 178 11.04 11.88 8.66
C GLU A 178 10.20 12.01 7.38
N ILE A 179 9.45 13.11 7.32
CA ILE A 179 8.66 13.56 6.19
C ILE A 179 9.17 14.90 5.68
N THR A 180 9.02 15.15 4.38
CA THR A 180 9.49 16.37 3.71
C THR A 180 8.36 17.30 3.31
N ASP A 181 7.15 16.76 3.14
CA ASP A 181 6.00 17.54 2.71
C ASP A 181 4.69 16.87 3.17
N VAL A 182 3.63 17.67 3.26
CA VAL A 182 2.28 17.21 3.61
C VAL A 182 1.28 17.89 2.69
N THR A 183 0.53 17.07 1.97
CA THR A 183 -0.61 17.50 1.16
C THR A 183 -1.86 16.81 1.65
N TRP A 184 -3.02 17.31 1.24
CA TRP A 184 -4.30 16.70 1.61
C TRP A 184 -5.31 16.92 0.50
N GLU A 185 -6.27 16.00 0.43
CA GLU A 185 -7.37 16.04 -0.51
C GLU A 185 -8.64 15.54 0.19
N THR A 186 -9.79 16.03 -0.26
CA THR A 186 -11.09 15.60 0.26
C THR A 186 -11.88 14.99 -0.88
N ASN A 187 -12.41 13.79 -0.66
CA ASN A 187 -13.25 13.08 -1.61
C ASN A 187 -14.49 12.59 -0.89
N ASN A 188 -15.64 13.18 -1.24
CA ASN A 188 -16.94 12.92 -0.61
C ASN A 188 -16.90 13.13 0.93
N ASP A 189 -16.76 12.03 1.66
CA ASP A 189 -16.78 11.89 3.11
C ASP A 189 -15.41 11.54 3.71
N THR A 190 -14.40 11.43 2.86
CA THR A 190 -13.07 10.96 3.23
C THR A 190 -12.04 12.05 3.02
N LEU A 191 -11.31 12.36 4.10
CA LEU A 191 -10.15 13.24 4.10
C LEU A 191 -8.90 12.36 4.00
N THR A 192 -8.14 12.56 2.93
CA THR A 192 -6.86 11.89 2.72
C THR A 192 -5.74 12.88 2.98
N ILE A 193 -4.88 12.58 3.95
CA ILE A 193 -3.63 13.31 4.18
C ILE A 193 -2.49 12.49 3.59
N VAL A 194 -1.71 13.09 2.70
CA VAL A 194 -0.57 12.46 2.04
C VAL A 194 0.72 13.06 2.59
N LEU A 195 1.51 12.25 3.27
CA LEU A 195 2.84 12.60 3.76
C LEU A 195 3.89 12.14 2.76
N THR A 196 4.79 13.03 2.34
CA THR A 196 5.93 12.67 1.49
C THR A 196 7.09 12.22 2.37
N LYS A 197 7.60 11.01 2.15
CA LYS A 197 8.71 10.46 2.92
C LYS A 197 10.02 11.19 2.60
N ALA A 198 10.86 11.37 3.62
CA ALA A 198 12.25 11.81 3.41
C ALA A 198 13.13 10.69 2.82
N GLN A 199 12.82 9.44 3.15
CA GLN A 199 13.56 8.26 2.68
C GLN A 199 12.57 7.20 2.15
N GLU A 200 12.89 6.54 1.04
CA GLU A 200 12.06 5.49 0.42
C GLU A 200 12.15 4.15 1.18
N ILE A 201 12.00 4.18 2.50
CA ILE A 201 12.03 3.01 3.38
C ILE A 201 10.58 2.62 3.70
N PRO A 202 10.23 1.33 3.74
CA PRO A 202 8.90 0.88 4.16
C PRO A 202 8.61 1.24 5.62
N TRP A 203 7.39 1.68 5.90
CA TRP A 203 6.93 2.01 7.25
C TRP A 203 6.19 0.81 7.83
N THR A 204 6.65 0.31 8.98
CA THR A 204 5.96 -0.77 9.72
C THR A 204 4.89 -0.23 10.66
N SER A 205 4.97 1.06 11.00
CA SER A 205 4.02 1.78 11.84
C SER A 205 3.88 3.21 11.36
N LEU A 206 2.75 3.85 11.66
CA LEU A 206 2.60 5.30 11.50
C LEU A 206 3.24 6.06 12.66
N ASN A 207 3.17 5.50 13.88
CA ASN A 207 3.70 6.09 15.09
C ASN A 207 5.08 5.47 15.42
N GLY A 208 6.10 6.31 15.58
CA GLY A 208 7.44 5.92 15.98
C GLY A 208 7.48 5.27 17.37
N ALA A 209 6.53 5.55 18.26
CA ALA A 209 6.46 4.90 19.57
C ALA A 209 6.18 3.38 19.48
N ALA A 210 5.51 2.93 18.42
CA ALA A 210 5.23 1.50 18.22
C ALA A 210 6.49 0.70 17.84
N THR A 211 7.59 1.35 17.43
CA THR A 211 8.88 0.66 17.20
C THR A 211 9.46 0.03 18.47
N LYS A 212 8.99 0.46 19.64
CA LYS A 212 9.37 -0.08 20.95
C LYS A 212 8.32 -1.04 21.53
N MET A 213 7.23 -1.32 20.82
CA MET A 213 6.20 -2.25 21.32
C MET A 213 6.65 -3.71 21.20
N GLU A 214 7.48 -4.07 20.21
CA GLU A 214 8.17 -5.37 20.20
C GLU A 214 9.07 -5.58 21.44
N ASP A 215 9.63 -4.52 22.03
CA ASP A 215 10.45 -4.60 23.25
C ASP A 215 9.63 -4.64 24.55
N HIS A 216 8.30 -4.47 24.48
CA HIS A 216 7.41 -4.35 25.65
C HIS A 216 6.26 -5.36 25.68
N ILE A 217 6.32 -6.45 24.91
CA ILE A 217 5.50 -7.64 25.19
C ILE A 217 6.17 -8.44 26.31
N GLU A 218 6.33 -7.83 27.49
CA GLU A 218 6.54 -8.60 28.71
C GLU A 218 5.18 -9.26 28.99
N TYR A 219 5.08 -10.55 28.71
CA TYR A 219 3.90 -11.34 29.01
C TYR A 219 3.63 -11.19 30.52
N ASP A 220 2.55 -10.50 30.84
CA ASP A 220 2.05 -10.35 32.19
C ASP A 220 1.53 -11.73 32.66
N ASP A 221 2.45 -12.61 33.07
CA ASP A 221 2.21 -13.98 33.56
C ASP A 221 1.44 -14.01 34.90
N ALA A 222 0.91 -12.87 35.34
CA ALA A 222 0.17 -12.73 36.60
C ALA A 222 -1.27 -13.30 36.55
N PHE A 223 -1.77 -13.76 35.40
CA PHE A 223 -3.13 -14.31 35.26
C PHE A 223 -3.25 -15.84 35.44
N TYR A 224 -2.15 -16.55 35.75
CA TYR A 224 -2.20 -17.96 36.13
C TYR A 224 -1.71 -18.19 37.55
N LYS A 225 -2.55 -17.89 38.54
CA LYS A 225 -2.47 -18.49 39.87
C LYS A 225 -3.85 -18.84 40.40
#